data_AF-A0A858SQ80-F1
#
_entry.id   AF-A0A858SQ80-F1
#
_cell.length_a   1.000
_cell.length_b   1.000
_cell.length_c   1.000
_cell.angle_alpha   90.00
_cell.angle_beta   90.00
_cell.angle_gamma   90.00
#
_symmetry.space_group_name_H-M   'P 1'
#
loop_
_entity.id
_entity.type
_entity.pdbx_description
1 polymer ?
#
loop_
_entity_poly.entity_id
_entity_poly.type
_entity_poly.pdbx_seq_one_letter_code
_entity_poly.pdbx_strand_id
1 'polypeptide(L)'
;MIYLPSGAMNKVMPTDPPGKTPVKGTESHALLHEMIRSFTTLARTLNLSHAVRELGSTRQTLRRHISLLEELKGVELFVVKDRQYQLTDEGSRALPEALEILARGSSWLMGHISHYNGMQRVHAVLPGDVHFWLQQQPMGELWESKRSLLRECFRAWALAGGDLESEKMKHVRPYFMVYRNSPNGWICVEIGDLASYVSWYGWATARSSIGRALYGMPGGDEFAHLMVEPFEDAANHHNARLDHIHTQLQREQDGPKVPLNYRRLLLAGRFPDGSFALISVLDRCFDITIDDLGPDEIHAMPEDLVMPAHPVEALFEQPKRE
;
A
#
# COMPACT_ATOMS: atom_id res chain seq x y z
N MET A 1 58.44 -2.58 21.97
CA MET A 1 59.75 -2.79 21.32
C MET A 1 59.87 -4.30 21.15
N ILE A 2 59.69 -4.91 19.97
CA ILE A 2 60.56 -4.99 18.77
C ILE A 2 59.66 -5.55 17.62
N TYR A 3 59.38 -4.79 16.54
CA TYR A 3 59.87 -4.90 15.13
C TYR A 3 59.57 -6.24 14.38
N LEU A 4 58.55 -6.32 13.48
CA LEU A 4 58.47 -6.04 12.01
C LEU A 4 58.90 -7.23 11.09
N PRO A 5 58.24 -7.52 9.94
CA PRO A 5 58.35 -6.66 8.75
C PRO A 5 57.14 -6.54 7.80
N SER A 6 57.21 -5.45 7.02
CA SER A 6 56.54 -5.18 5.75
C SER A 6 56.82 -6.26 4.69
N GLY A 7 55.80 -6.60 3.89
CA GLY A 7 55.96 -7.45 2.72
C GLY A 7 54.83 -7.30 1.69
N ALA A 8 55.23 -6.86 0.50
CA ALA A 8 54.59 -7.04 -0.81
C ALA A 8 53.34 -6.21 -1.16
N MET A 9 53.60 -5.10 -1.86
CA MET A 9 52.72 -4.55 -2.89
C MET A 9 52.35 -5.65 -3.91
N ASN A 10 51.07 -5.98 -4.04
CA ASN A 10 50.56 -6.60 -5.26
C ASN A 10 49.83 -5.53 -6.07
N LYS A 11 50.52 -5.05 -7.12
CA LYS A 11 49.89 -4.35 -8.25
C LYS A 11 48.85 -5.30 -8.86
N VAL A 12 47.58 -5.03 -8.64
CA VAL A 12 46.52 -5.65 -9.44
C VAL A 12 46.55 -4.97 -10.80
N MET A 13 47.00 -5.69 -11.82
CA MET A 13 46.84 -5.29 -13.21
C MET A 13 45.35 -5.27 -13.59
N PRO A 14 44.90 -4.34 -14.45
CA PRO A 14 43.55 -4.38 -14.99
C PRO A 14 43.46 -5.55 -15.97
N THR A 15 42.77 -6.61 -15.57
CA THR A 15 42.29 -7.62 -16.53
C THR A 15 40.97 -7.12 -17.07
N ASP A 16 40.97 -6.51 -18.25
CA ASP A 16 39.75 -6.34 -19.02
C ASP A 16 39.18 -7.74 -19.34
N PRO A 17 37.92 -8.05 -18.96
CA PRO A 17 37.31 -9.30 -19.38
C PRO A 17 36.90 -9.21 -20.85
N PRO A 18 37.04 -10.31 -21.61
CA PRO A 18 36.78 -10.31 -23.05
C PRO A 18 35.28 -10.14 -23.32
N GLY A 19 34.98 -9.21 -24.23
CA GLY A 19 33.74 -9.17 -25.03
C GLY A 19 32.44 -9.50 -24.31
N LYS A 20 31.90 -8.58 -23.51
CA LYS A 20 30.47 -8.60 -23.18
C LYS A 20 29.69 -7.98 -24.33
N THR A 21 29.08 -8.82 -25.16
CA THR A 21 27.91 -8.40 -25.95
C THR A 21 26.86 -7.87 -24.97
N PRO A 22 26.24 -6.70 -25.20
CA PRO A 22 25.19 -6.20 -24.31
C PRO A 22 24.07 -7.24 -24.23
N VAL A 23 23.68 -7.63 -23.01
CA VAL A 23 22.57 -8.55 -22.79
C VAL A 23 21.30 -7.91 -23.33
N LYS A 24 20.59 -8.64 -24.19
CA LYS A 24 19.30 -8.32 -24.86
C LYS A 24 18.11 -8.14 -23.89
N GLY A 25 18.37 -7.79 -22.63
CA GLY A 25 17.38 -7.72 -21.55
C GLY A 25 16.67 -6.37 -21.49
N THR A 26 17.38 -5.25 -21.67
CA THR A 26 16.83 -3.89 -21.48
C THR A 26 15.72 -3.56 -22.49
N GLU A 27 15.84 -4.03 -23.74
CA GLU A 27 14.79 -3.88 -24.78
C GLU A 27 13.52 -4.67 -24.44
N SER A 28 13.65 -5.85 -23.83
CA SER A 28 12.52 -6.69 -23.44
C SER A 28 11.68 -6.06 -22.32
N HIS A 29 12.33 -5.35 -21.39
CA HIS A 29 11.65 -4.72 -20.27
C HIS A 29 10.89 -3.45 -20.68
N ALA A 30 11.49 -2.60 -21.52
CA ALA A 30 10.81 -1.41 -22.04
C ALA A 30 9.59 -1.78 -22.91
N LEU A 31 9.73 -2.83 -23.73
CA LEU A 31 8.63 -3.33 -24.55
C LEU A 31 7.48 -3.90 -23.68
N LEU A 32 7.80 -4.64 -22.61
CA LEU A 32 6.77 -5.16 -21.70
C LEU A 32 5.96 -4.04 -21.06
N HIS A 33 6.62 -2.98 -20.57
CA HIS A 33 5.92 -1.82 -20.02
C HIS A 33 4.94 -1.19 -21.03
N GLU A 34 5.39 -0.97 -22.26
CA GLU A 34 4.54 -0.40 -23.31
C GLU A 34 3.40 -1.33 -23.76
N MET A 35 3.62 -2.66 -23.69
CA MET A 35 2.55 -3.65 -23.91
C MET A 35 1.47 -3.57 -22.84
N ILE A 36 1.86 -3.50 -21.56
CA ILE A 36 0.92 -3.40 -20.44
C ILE A 36 0.14 -2.08 -20.52
N ARG A 37 0.82 -0.95 -20.82
CA ARG A 37 0.15 0.35 -21.05
C ARG A 37 -0.85 0.29 -22.21
N SER A 38 -0.51 -0.39 -23.29
CA SER A 38 -1.40 -0.55 -24.44
C SER A 38 -2.65 -1.36 -24.09
N PHE A 39 -2.47 -2.43 -23.33
CA PHE A 39 -3.56 -3.25 -22.82
C PHE A 39 -4.51 -2.47 -21.91
N THR A 40 -4.00 -1.84 -20.85
CA THR A 40 -4.83 -1.15 -19.86
C THR A 40 -5.57 0.05 -20.47
N THR A 41 -4.94 0.82 -21.35
CA THR A 41 -5.60 1.94 -22.04
C THR A 41 -6.66 1.45 -23.04
N LEU A 42 -6.41 0.38 -23.81
CA LEU A 42 -7.43 -0.18 -24.70
C LEU A 42 -8.59 -0.79 -23.91
N ALA A 43 -8.30 -1.45 -22.78
CA ALA A 43 -9.32 -2.04 -21.90
C ALA A 43 -10.26 -0.98 -21.33
N ARG A 44 -9.74 0.19 -20.93
CA ARG A 44 -10.54 1.30 -20.42
C ARG A 44 -11.36 2.00 -21.51
N THR A 45 -10.78 2.18 -22.71
CA THR A 45 -11.45 2.96 -23.78
C THR A 45 -12.35 2.12 -24.68
N LEU A 46 -12.06 0.82 -24.80
CA LEU A 46 -12.67 -0.13 -25.75
C LEU A 46 -12.71 0.39 -27.21
N ASN A 47 -11.85 1.37 -27.52
CA ASN A 47 -11.84 2.09 -28.77
C ASN A 47 -10.39 2.38 -29.19
N LEU A 48 -9.96 1.70 -30.24
CA LEU A 48 -8.59 1.79 -30.75
C LEU A 48 -8.17 3.22 -31.11
N SER A 49 -9.07 4.03 -31.69
CA SER A 49 -8.74 5.40 -32.07
C SER A 49 -8.51 6.29 -30.85
N HIS A 50 -9.31 6.10 -29.79
CA HIS A 50 -9.14 6.83 -28.55
C HIS A 50 -7.87 6.40 -27.80
N ALA A 51 -7.65 5.09 -27.67
CA ALA A 51 -6.47 4.55 -27.01
C ALA A 51 -5.15 5.04 -27.64
N VAL A 52 -5.07 5.02 -28.98
CA VAL A 52 -3.89 5.48 -29.72
C VAL A 52 -3.62 6.97 -29.51
N ARG A 53 -4.68 7.79 -29.47
CA ARG A 53 -4.57 9.22 -29.20
C ARG A 53 -4.04 9.49 -27.80
N GLU A 54 -4.55 8.75 -26.82
CA GLU A 54 -4.14 8.90 -25.42
C GLU A 54 -2.70 8.43 -25.18
N LEU A 55 -2.29 7.33 -25.81
CA LEU A 55 -0.93 6.80 -25.69
C LEU A 55 0.11 7.57 -26.52
N GLY A 56 -0.30 8.48 -27.40
CA GLY A 56 0.61 9.12 -28.36
C GLY A 56 1.28 8.11 -29.31
N SER A 57 0.57 7.04 -29.69
CA SER A 57 1.12 5.91 -30.46
C SER A 57 0.50 5.81 -31.87
N THR A 58 0.66 4.66 -32.55
CA THR A 58 -0.06 4.34 -33.80
C THR A 58 -0.98 3.14 -33.63
N ARG A 59 -2.01 3.01 -34.48
CA ARG A 59 -2.90 1.82 -34.48
C ARG A 59 -2.13 0.51 -34.72
N GLN A 60 -1.09 0.55 -35.54
CA GLN A 60 -0.26 -0.63 -35.84
C GLN A 60 0.58 -1.02 -34.61
N THR A 61 1.20 -0.05 -33.95
CA THR A 61 1.97 -0.27 -32.72
C THR A 61 1.09 -0.84 -31.61
N LEU A 62 -0.06 -0.21 -31.35
CA LEU A 62 -0.98 -0.68 -30.30
C LEU A 62 -1.47 -2.11 -30.59
N ARG A 63 -1.89 -2.41 -31.82
CA ARG A 63 -2.27 -3.79 -32.20
C ARG A 63 -1.13 -4.79 -32.00
N ARG A 64 0.09 -4.43 -32.42
CA ARG A 64 1.27 -5.28 -32.26
C ARG A 64 1.57 -5.54 -30.79
N HIS A 65 1.46 -4.52 -29.93
CA HIS A 65 1.63 -4.67 -28.48
C HIS A 65 0.61 -5.64 -27.88
N ILE A 66 -0.67 -5.52 -28.25
CA ILE A 66 -1.72 -6.44 -27.77
C ILE A 66 -1.45 -7.87 -28.24
N SER A 67 -1.23 -8.07 -29.55
CA SER A 67 -1.00 -9.41 -30.09
C SER A 67 0.22 -10.08 -29.48
N LEU A 68 1.31 -9.32 -29.26
CA LEU A 68 2.52 -9.87 -28.62
C LEU A 68 2.27 -10.22 -27.15
N LEU A 69 1.50 -9.40 -26.42
CA LEU A 69 1.15 -9.68 -25.03
C LEU A 69 0.26 -10.93 -24.93
N GLU A 70 -0.73 -11.07 -25.81
CA GLU A 70 -1.61 -12.24 -25.91
C GLU A 70 -0.83 -13.50 -26.27
N GLU A 71 0.11 -13.43 -27.22
CA GLU A 71 1.02 -14.52 -27.59
C GLU A 71 1.87 -14.96 -26.40
N LEU A 72 2.47 -14.00 -25.68
CA LEU A 72 3.30 -14.30 -24.50
C LEU A 72 2.49 -14.87 -23.33
N LYS A 73 1.24 -14.45 -23.14
CA LYS A 73 0.35 -14.99 -22.10
C LYS A 73 -0.33 -16.29 -22.53
N GLY A 74 -0.34 -16.62 -23.82
CA GLY A 74 -1.02 -17.79 -24.38
C GLY A 74 -2.55 -17.71 -24.36
N VAL A 75 -3.12 -16.51 -24.17
CA VAL A 75 -4.57 -16.26 -24.08
C VAL A 75 -4.95 -14.98 -24.81
N GLU A 76 -6.16 -14.95 -25.39
CA GLU A 76 -6.74 -13.72 -25.94
C GLU A 76 -7.29 -12.86 -24.80
N LEU A 77 -6.89 -11.60 -24.75
CA LEU A 77 -7.35 -10.60 -23.79
C LEU A 77 -8.50 -9.77 -24.37
N PHE A 78 -8.56 -9.62 -25.69
CA PHE A 78 -9.65 -8.94 -26.38
C PHE A 78 -10.33 -9.81 -27.43
N VAL A 79 -11.61 -9.55 -27.63
CA VAL A 79 -12.37 -10.01 -28.80
C VAL A 79 -12.96 -8.80 -29.51
N VAL A 80 -13.02 -8.87 -30.85
CA VAL A 80 -13.71 -7.85 -31.65
C VAL A 80 -15.08 -8.38 -32.05
N LYS A 81 -16.15 -7.82 -31.45
CA LYS A 81 -17.55 -8.11 -31.80
C LYS A 81 -18.19 -6.84 -32.35
N ASP A 82 -18.91 -6.95 -33.46
CA ASP A 82 -19.59 -5.82 -34.12
C ASP A 82 -18.68 -4.58 -34.33
N ARG A 83 -17.42 -4.84 -34.69
CA ARG A 83 -16.37 -3.82 -34.92
C ARG A 83 -15.99 -3.02 -33.66
N GLN A 84 -16.36 -3.49 -32.46
CA GLN A 84 -15.97 -2.93 -31.17
C GLN A 84 -15.09 -3.91 -30.40
N TYR A 85 -14.15 -3.36 -29.63
CA TYR A 85 -13.34 -4.17 -28.73
C TYR A 85 -14.14 -4.49 -27.47
N GLN A 86 -14.03 -5.73 -27.01
CA GLN A 86 -14.54 -6.19 -25.73
C GLN A 86 -13.44 -7.00 -25.05
N LEU A 87 -13.35 -6.92 -23.72
CA LEU A 87 -12.48 -7.82 -22.96
C LEU A 87 -13.05 -9.24 -23.01
N THR A 88 -12.16 -10.22 -23.09
CA THR A 88 -12.51 -11.62 -22.79
C THR A 88 -12.62 -11.81 -21.27
N ASP A 89 -13.05 -12.99 -20.83
CA ASP A 89 -13.00 -13.34 -19.40
C ASP A 89 -11.57 -13.32 -18.86
N GLU A 90 -10.60 -13.78 -19.66
CA GLU A 90 -9.17 -13.71 -19.34
C GLU A 90 -8.66 -12.27 -19.31
N GLY A 91 -9.04 -11.45 -20.29
CA GLY A 91 -8.71 -10.02 -20.31
C GLY A 91 -9.26 -9.29 -19.09
N SER A 92 -10.48 -9.62 -18.68
CA SER A 92 -11.10 -9.02 -17.50
C SER A 92 -10.40 -9.45 -16.21
N ARG A 93 -9.94 -10.70 -16.11
CA ARG A 93 -9.15 -11.22 -14.98
C ARG A 93 -7.72 -10.68 -14.95
N ALA A 94 -7.11 -10.40 -16.10
CA ALA A 94 -5.74 -9.88 -16.19
C ALA A 94 -5.64 -8.36 -15.98
N LEU A 95 -6.74 -7.61 -16.15
CA LEU A 95 -6.74 -6.15 -16.07
C LEU A 95 -6.29 -5.61 -14.69
N PRO A 96 -6.79 -6.11 -13.55
CA PRO A 96 -6.35 -5.63 -12.23
C PRO A 96 -4.84 -5.78 -12.02
N GLU A 97 -4.29 -6.95 -12.33
CA GLU A 97 -2.85 -7.24 -12.22
C GLU A 97 -2.01 -6.31 -13.10
N ALA A 98 -2.43 -6.08 -14.34
CA ALA A 98 -1.74 -5.18 -15.27
C ALA A 98 -1.71 -3.72 -14.76
N LEU A 99 -2.82 -3.24 -14.19
CA LEU A 99 -2.89 -1.91 -13.57
C LEU A 99 -1.96 -1.81 -12.35
N GLU A 100 -1.92 -2.85 -11.52
CA GLU A 100 -1.05 -2.91 -10.35
C GLU A 100 0.44 -2.83 -10.74
N ILE A 101 0.86 -3.58 -11.77
CA ILE A 101 2.25 -3.54 -12.26
C ILE A 101 2.65 -2.13 -12.71
N LEU A 102 1.78 -1.44 -13.47
CA LEU A 102 2.06 -0.07 -13.91
C LEU A 102 2.12 0.91 -12.74
N ALA A 103 1.22 0.76 -11.76
CA ALA A 103 1.23 1.61 -10.56
C ALA A 103 2.51 1.43 -9.76
N ARG A 104 2.93 0.18 -9.49
CA ARG A 104 4.18 -0.12 -8.78
C ARG A 104 5.41 0.40 -9.54
N GLY A 105 5.47 0.16 -10.85
CA GLY A 105 6.57 0.64 -11.70
C GLY A 105 6.68 2.17 -11.71
N SER A 106 5.54 2.86 -11.75
CA SER A 106 5.48 4.33 -11.69
C SER A 106 5.96 4.85 -10.33
N SER A 107 5.47 4.28 -9.23
CA SER A 107 5.91 4.66 -7.88
C SER A 107 7.41 4.45 -7.65
N TRP A 108 7.97 3.37 -8.20
CA TRP A 108 9.42 3.13 -8.14
C TRP A 108 10.22 4.15 -8.96
N LEU A 109 9.81 4.41 -10.21
CA LEU A 109 10.51 5.35 -11.10
C LEU A 109 10.50 6.78 -10.54
N MET A 110 9.39 7.19 -9.92
CA MET A 110 9.25 8.50 -9.31
C MET A 110 10.02 8.65 -7.98
N GLY A 111 10.68 7.57 -7.52
CA GLY A 111 11.37 7.55 -6.23
C GLY A 111 10.40 7.65 -5.04
N HIS A 112 9.11 7.39 -5.27
CA HIS A 112 8.11 7.50 -4.22
C HIS A 112 8.35 6.47 -3.14
N ILE A 113 8.85 5.28 -3.50
CA ILE A 113 9.17 4.22 -2.54
C ILE A 113 10.68 4.16 -2.36
N SER A 114 11.12 4.30 -1.11
CA SER A 114 12.52 4.16 -0.69
C SER A 114 12.61 3.27 0.55
N HIS A 115 13.83 2.87 0.91
CA HIS A 115 14.07 2.16 2.16
C HIS A 115 15.13 2.91 2.97
N TYR A 116 14.85 3.17 4.24
CA TYR A 116 15.79 3.75 5.18
C TYR A 116 16.01 2.77 6.33
N ASN A 117 17.25 2.36 6.59
CA ASN A 117 17.59 1.31 7.57
C ASN A 117 16.79 0.00 7.42
N GLY A 118 16.44 -0.35 6.18
CA GLY A 118 15.65 -1.55 5.87
C GLY A 118 14.13 -1.41 6.10
N MET A 119 13.66 -0.23 6.51
CA MET A 119 12.24 0.08 6.67
C MET A 119 11.72 0.85 5.45
N GLN A 120 10.51 0.53 5.01
CA GLN A 120 9.90 1.18 3.87
C GLN A 120 9.57 2.65 4.18
N ARG A 121 9.78 3.52 3.20
CA ARG A 121 9.30 4.90 3.20
C ARG A 121 8.61 5.18 1.87
N VAL A 122 7.48 5.87 1.94
CA VAL A 122 6.73 6.34 0.78
C VAL A 122 6.55 7.85 0.88
N HIS A 123 6.91 8.59 -0.16
CA HIS A 123 6.53 9.99 -0.33
C HIS A 123 6.01 10.18 -1.75
N ALA A 124 4.75 10.59 -1.88
CA ALA A 124 4.10 10.81 -3.17
C ALA A 124 3.30 12.11 -3.14
N VAL A 125 3.26 12.81 -4.28
CA VAL A 125 2.38 13.95 -4.51
C VAL A 125 1.22 13.50 -5.39
N LEU A 126 0.02 13.45 -4.81
CA LEU A 126 -1.24 13.06 -5.43
C LEU A 126 -1.96 14.28 -6.05
N PRO A 127 -2.94 14.07 -6.97
CA PRO A 127 -3.71 15.11 -7.62
C PRO A 127 -4.30 16.15 -6.67
N GLY A 128 -4.18 17.41 -7.10
CA GLY A 128 -4.54 18.56 -6.29
C GLY A 128 -3.61 18.74 -5.09
N ASP A 129 -2.30 18.52 -5.32
CA ASP A 129 -1.19 18.86 -4.43
C ASP A 129 -1.29 18.23 -3.03
N VAL A 130 -1.70 16.95 -2.99
CA VAL A 130 -1.80 16.20 -1.74
C VAL A 130 -0.53 15.43 -1.52
N HIS A 131 0.14 15.74 -0.42
CA HIS A 131 1.34 15.04 -0.03
C HIS A 131 0.94 13.83 0.81
N PHE A 132 1.31 12.65 0.34
CA PHE A 132 1.20 11.42 1.11
C PHE A 132 2.59 10.99 1.56
N TRP A 133 2.75 10.86 2.87
CA TRP A 133 3.94 10.33 3.51
C TRP A 133 3.59 9.09 4.30
N LEU A 134 4.38 8.04 4.14
CA LEU A 134 4.34 6.85 4.98
C LEU A 134 5.78 6.49 5.35
N GLN A 135 6.02 6.19 6.61
CA GLN A 135 7.27 5.60 7.07
C GLN A 135 6.98 4.41 7.98
N GLN A 136 7.48 3.25 7.59
CA GLN A 136 7.47 2.06 8.44
C GLN A 136 8.37 2.31 9.65
N GLN A 137 7.87 1.93 10.82
CA GLN A 137 8.58 2.12 12.08
C GLN A 137 8.98 0.79 12.72
N PRO A 138 10.06 0.78 13.53
CA PRO A 138 10.39 -0.36 14.35
C PRO A 138 9.24 -0.69 15.31
N MET A 139 8.88 -1.97 15.41
CA MET A 139 7.84 -2.43 16.34
C MET A 139 8.16 -2.09 17.82
N GLY A 140 9.44 -1.86 18.14
CA GLY A 140 9.90 -1.37 19.44
C GLY A 140 9.21 -0.07 19.86
N GLU A 141 8.90 0.80 18.90
CA GLU A 141 8.33 2.12 19.15
C GLU A 141 6.92 2.08 19.78
N LEU A 142 6.17 0.98 19.57
CA LEU A 142 4.91 0.75 20.27
C LEU A 142 5.06 0.77 21.80
N TRP A 143 6.21 0.34 22.30
CA TRP A 143 6.48 0.24 23.75
C TRP A 143 6.94 1.56 24.35
N GLU A 144 7.60 2.40 23.55
CA GLU A 144 8.12 3.70 23.98
C GLU A 144 7.03 4.78 23.98
N SER A 145 6.05 4.62 23.10
CA SER A 145 4.85 5.46 23.00
C SER A 145 4.15 5.67 24.34
N LYS A 146 3.76 6.93 24.61
CA LYS A 146 2.87 7.25 25.74
C LYS A 146 1.43 6.82 25.49
N ARG A 147 1.05 6.70 24.22
CA ARG A 147 -0.28 6.25 23.77
C ARG A 147 -0.34 4.73 23.80
N SER A 148 -1.42 4.17 24.36
CA SER A 148 -1.52 2.72 24.60
C SER A 148 -2.45 1.98 23.64
N LEU A 149 -3.22 2.67 22.79
CA LEU A 149 -4.18 2.02 21.89
C LEU A 149 -3.54 0.92 21.04
N LEU A 150 -2.54 1.27 20.22
CA LEU A 150 -1.89 0.30 19.34
C LEU A 150 -1.14 -0.80 20.11
N ARG A 151 -0.55 -0.44 21.26
CA ARG A 151 0.13 -1.40 22.14
C ARG A 151 -0.84 -2.43 22.73
N GLU A 152 -2.01 -1.98 23.16
CA GLU A 152 -3.08 -2.85 23.66
C GLU A 152 -3.60 -3.78 22.56
N CYS A 153 -3.86 -3.23 21.37
CA CYS A 153 -4.24 -4.02 20.20
C CYS A 153 -3.19 -5.09 19.84
N PHE A 154 -1.90 -4.73 19.89
CA PHE A 154 -0.80 -5.66 19.62
C PHE A 154 -0.74 -6.79 20.65
N ARG A 155 -0.88 -6.48 21.95
CA ARG A 155 -0.92 -7.50 23.01
C ARG A 155 -2.11 -8.45 22.86
N ALA A 156 -3.29 -7.89 22.61
CA ALA A 156 -4.51 -8.65 22.38
C ALA A 156 -4.35 -9.63 21.20
N TRP A 157 -3.81 -9.13 20.09
CA TRP A 157 -3.53 -9.92 18.89
C TRP A 157 -2.54 -11.05 19.14
N ALA A 158 -1.44 -10.76 19.84
CA ALA A 158 -0.43 -11.76 20.17
C ALA A 158 -1.01 -12.86 21.09
N LEU A 159 -1.79 -12.49 22.11
CA LEU A 159 -2.45 -13.44 23.00
C LEU A 159 -3.56 -14.25 22.31
N ALA A 160 -4.19 -13.69 21.29
CA ALA A 160 -5.15 -14.38 20.44
C ALA A 160 -4.50 -15.31 19.41
N GLY A 161 -3.18 -15.25 19.23
CA GLY A 161 -2.49 -15.97 18.14
C GLY A 161 -2.99 -15.57 16.75
N GLY A 162 -3.49 -14.34 16.60
CA GLY A 162 -4.11 -13.84 15.37
C GLY A 162 -5.53 -14.36 15.09
N ASP A 163 -6.18 -15.08 16.00
CA ASP A 163 -7.60 -15.44 15.85
C ASP A 163 -8.50 -14.22 16.07
N LEU A 164 -9.21 -13.79 15.02
CA LEU A 164 -10.05 -12.59 15.03
C LEU A 164 -11.25 -12.72 15.98
N GLU A 165 -11.77 -13.94 16.19
CA GLU A 165 -12.91 -14.20 17.08
C GLU A 165 -12.51 -14.51 18.52
N SER A 166 -11.22 -14.44 18.83
CA SER A 166 -10.73 -14.68 20.19
C SER A 166 -11.34 -13.71 21.20
N GLU A 167 -11.73 -14.24 22.36
CA GLU A 167 -12.16 -13.44 23.52
C GLU A 167 -11.13 -12.36 23.90
N LYS A 168 -9.84 -12.60 23.62
CA LYS A 168 -8.75 -11.65 23.90
C LYS A 168 -8.79 -10.41 23.02
N MET A 169 -9.52 -10.43 21.90
CA MET A 169 -9.62 -9.31 20.96
C MET A 169 -10.86 -8.45 21.18
N LYS A 170 -11.85 -8.92 21.96
CA LYS A 170 -13.19 -8.28 22.01
C LYS A 170 -13.18 -6.81 22.41
N HIS A 171 -12.38 -6.41 23.40
CA HIS A 171 -12.32 -5.03 23.89
C HIS A 171 -11.61 -4.07 22.93
N VAL A 172 -10.71 -4.59 22.07
CA VAL A 172 -9.99 -3.79 21.07
C VAL A 172 -10.60 -3.84 19.68
N ARG A 173 -11.40 -4.86 19.37
CA ARG A 173 -12.08 -5.02 18.07
C ARG A 173 -12.91 -3.81 17.63
N PRO A 174 -13.55 -3.03 18.53
CA PRO A 174 -14.20 -1.78 18.15
C PRO A 174 -13.30 -0.75 17.44
N TYR A 175 -11.97 -0.86 17.55
CA TYR A 175 -11.02 0.03 16.87
C TYR A 175 -10.57 -0.47 15.50
N PHE A 176 -10.95 -1.70 15.11
CA PHE A 176 -10.41 -2.35 13.94
C PHE A 176 -11.11 -1.91 12.65
N MET A 177 -10.35 -1.91 11.58
CA MET A 177 -10.85 -2.17 10.23
C MET A 177 -10.30 -3.51 9.79
N VAL A 178 -11.14 -4.39 9.27
CA VAL A 178 -10.72 -5.73 8.81
C VAL A 178 -10.92 -5.83 7.31
N TYR A 179 -9.89 -6.35 6.64
CA TYR A 179 -9.90 -6.57 5.20
C TYR A 179 -9.70 -8.04 4.87
N ARG A 180 -10.29 -8.46 3.75
CA ARG A 180 -10.09 -9.78 3.15
C ARG A 180 -9.50 -9.59 1.75
N ASN A 181 -8.47 -10.37 1.42
CA ASN A 181 -7.92 -10.35 0.07
C ASN A 181 -8.88 -11.07 -0.90
N SER A 182 -9.01 -10.55 -2.12
CA SER A 182 -9.82 -11.14 -3.19
C SER A 182 -9.12 -10.94 -4.53
N PRO A 183 -9.51 -11.66 -5.60
CA PRO A 183 -8.97 -11.44 -6.94
C PRO A 183 -9.16 -9.99 -7.46
N ASN A 184 -10.10 -9.25 -6.89
CA ASN A 184 -10.40 -7.86 -7.24
C ASN A 184 -9.77 -6.86 -6.25
N GLY A 185 -8.81 -7.31 -5.44
CA GLY A 185 -8.12 -6.53 -4.42
C GLY A 185 -8.71 -6.69 -3.01
N TRP A 186 -8.21 -5.87 -2.09
CA TRP A 186 -8.58 -5.88 -0.68
C TRP A 186 -10.00 -5.37 -0.46
N ILE A 187 -10.86 -6.18 0.15
CA ILE A 187 -12.24 -5.82 0.47
C ILE A 187 -12.35 -5.51 1.96
N CYS A 188 -12.89 -4.34 2.31
CA CYS A 188 -13.20 -4.01 3.70
C CYS A 188 -14.42 -4.82 4.16
N VAL A 189 -14.27 -5.68 5.17
CA VAL A 189 -15.35 -6.57 5.64
C VAL A 189 -15.84 -6.23 7.03
N GLU A 190 -15.08 -5.44 7.80
CA GLU A 190 -15.49 -4.99 9.13
C GLU A 190 -14.94 -3.59 9.40
N ILE A 191 -15.74 -2.76 10.07
CA ILE A 191 -15.32 -1.48 10.63
C ILE A 191 -15.94 -1.39 12.03
N GLY A 192 -15.09 -1.35 13.05
CA GLY A 192 -15.50 -1.19 14.44
C GLY A 192 -15.98 0.23 14.75
N ASP A 193 -16.90 0.36 15.70
CA ASP A 193 -17.58 1.64 16.00
C ASP A 193 -16.67 2.74 16.56
N LEU A 194 -15.51 2.38 17.11
CA LEU A 194 -14.50 3.30 17.63
C LEU A 194 -13.31 3.48 16.67
N ALA A 195 -13.36 2.87 15.48
CA ALA A 195 -12.30 2.99 14.49
C ALA A 195 -12.15 4.45 14.03
N SER A 196 -10.92 4.84 13.69
CA SER A 196 -10.60 6.16 13.11
C SER A 196 -11.55 6.51 11.96
N TYR A 197 -11.87 5.53 11.11
CA TYR A 197 -12.75 5.71 9.96
C TYR A 197 -14.16 6.23 10.32
N VAL A 198 -14.75 5.72 11.42
CA VAL A 198 -16.09 6.13 11.88
C VAL A 198 -16.10 7.57 12.36
N SER A 199 -15.10 7.96 13.16
CA SER A 199 -15.01 9.33 13.66
C SER A 199 -14.59 10.33 12.57
N TRP A 200 -13.94 9.88 11.49
CA TRP A 200 -13.55 10.73 10.37
C TRP A 200 -14.71 11.00 9.40
N TYR A 201 -15.37 9.94 8.92
CA TYR A 201 -16.39 9.98 7.86
C TYR A 201 -17.84 9.87 8.36
N GLY A 202 -18.04 9.60 9.65
CA GLY A 202 -19.35 9.35 10.23
C GLY A 202 -19.84 7.91 10.07
N TRP A 203 -20.82 7.55 10.90
CA TRP A 203 -21.36 6.19 11.00
C TRP A 203 -21.98 5.69 9.69
N ALA A 204 -22.77 6.53 9.01
CA ALA A 204 -23.46 6.13 7.78
C ALA A 204 -22.49 5.74 6.66
N THR A 205 -21.43 6.54 6.48
CA THR A 205 -20.37 6.26 5.51
C THR A 205 -19.60 4.99 5.90
N ALA A 206 -19.21 4.85 7.18
CA ALA A 206 -18.52 3.66 7.65
C ALA A 206 -19.30 2.37 7.38
N ARG A 207 -20.60 2.34 7.71
CA ARG A 207 -21.43 1.15 7.45
C ARG A 207 -21.62 0.88 5.97
N SER A 208 -21.69 1.93 5.15
CA SER A 208 -21.81 1.82 3.69
C SER A 208 -20.51 1.42 2.97
N SER A 209 -19.38 1.48 3.67
CA SER A 209 -18.06 1.09 3.16
C SER A 209 -17.76 -0.40 3.36
N ILE A 210 -18.48 -1.10 4.23
CA ILE A 210 -18.37 -2.55 4.40
C ILE A 210 -18.81 -3.25 3.10
N GLY A 211 -17.98 -4.16 2.61
CA GLY A 211 -18.14 -4.86 1.33
C GLY A 211 -17.51 -4.15 0.14
N ARG A 212 -16.97 -2.93 0.30
CA ARG A 212 -16.29 -2.22 -0.79
C ARG A 212 -14.84 -2.65 -0.92
N ALA A 213 -14.35 -2.65 -2.16
CA ALA A 213 -12.92 -2.75 -2.44
C ALA A 213 -12.18 -1.49 -1.94
N LEU A 214 -10.92 -1.65 -1.56
CA LEU A 214 -10.07 -0.58 -1.04
C LEU A 214 -10.02 0.64 -1.97
N TYR A 215 -9.93 0.40 -3.28
CA TYR A 215 -9.98 1.44 -4.31
C TYR A 215 -11.31 2.22 -4.32
N GLY A 216 -12.43 1.56 -4.00
CA GLY A 216 -13.75 2.19 -3.90
C GLY A 216 -14.04 2.86 -2.56
N MET A 217 -13.05 2.95 -1.67
CA MET A 217 -13.19 3.63 -0.37
C MET A 217 -12.95 5.14 -0.52
N PRO A 218 -13.62 5.98 0.29
CA PRO A 218 -13.25 7.37 0.52
C PRO A 218 -11.72 7.54 0.69
N GLY A 219 -11.13 8.43 -0.12
CA GLY A 219 -9.68 8.58 -0.28
C GLY A 219 -9.21 8.41 -1.74
N GLY A 220 -9.96 7.62 -2.53
CA GLY A 220 -9.75 7.45 -3.96
C GLY A 220 -8.65 6.46 -4.33
N ASP A 221 -8.60 6.11 -5.62
CA ASP A 221 -7.77 5.03 -6.12
C ASP A 221 -6.27 5.24 -5.83
N GLU A 222 -5.76 6.45 -6.02
CA GLU A 222 -4.32 6.70 -5.84
C GLU A 222 -3.86 6.51 -4.40
N PHE A 223 -4.69 6.92 -3.43
CA PHE A 223 -4.43 6.65 -2.02
C PHE A 223 -4.43 5.14 -1.75
N ALA A 224 -5.40 4.41 -2.31
CA ALA A 224 -5.46 2.96 -2.18
C ALA A 224 -4.20 2.27 -2.73
N HIS A 225 -3.66 2.71 -3.87
CA HIS A 225 -2.42 2.15 -4.45
C HIS A 225 -1.23 2.23 -3.49
N LEU A 226 -1.10 3.35 -2.76
CA LEU A 226 0.00 3.55 -1.80
C LEU A 226 -0.15 2.67 -0.54
N MET A 227 -1.35 2.13 -0.30
CA MET A 227 -1.65 1.30 0.87
C MET A 227 -1.54 -0.20 0.57
N VAL A 228 -1.60 -0.61 -0.70
CA VAL A 228 -1.56 -2.03 -1.10
C VAL A 228 -0.25 -2.70 -0.69
N GLU A 229 0.90 -2.08 -0.93
CA GLU A 229 2.18 -2.72 -0.62
C GLU A 229 2.37 -3.03 0.87
N PRO A 230 2.08 -2.10 1.82
CA PRO A 230 2.04 -2.44 3.25
C PRO A 230 1.04 -3.55 3.61
N PHE A 231 -0.11 -3.63 2.91
CA PHE A 231 -1.11 -4.68 3.13
C PHE A 231 -0.58 -6.04 2.68
N GLU A 232 0.03 -6.10 1.49
CA GLU A 232 0.67 -7.29 0.95
C GLU A 232 1.87 -7.72 1.80
N ASP A 233 2.67 -6.79 2.31
CA ASP A 233 3.79 -7.09 3.20
C ASP A 233 3.31 -7.79 4.48
N ALA A 234 2.28 -7.24 5.13
CA ALA A 234 1.70 -7.85 6.33
C ALA A 234 1.07 -9.22 6.04
N ALA A 235 0.43 -9.37 4.87
CA ALA A 235 -0.21 -10.61 4.46
C ALA A 235 0.78 -11.73 4.13
N ASN A 236 1.77 -11.45 3.28
CA ASN A 236 2.72 -12.44 2.81
C ASN A 236 3.65 -12.94 3.92
N HIS A 237 4.01 -12.06 4.87
CA HIS A 237 4.87 -12.42 5.99
C HIS A 237 4.11 -12.84 7.24
N HIS A 238 2.78 -12.78 7.22
CA HIS A 238 1.91 -13.04 8.38
C HIS A 238 2.39 -12.31 9.65
N ASN A 239 2.83 -11.07 9.49
CA ASN A 239 3.50 -10.31 10.54
C ASN A 239 2.61 -9.19 11.11
N ALA A 240 3.19 -8.44 12.04
CA ALA A 240 2.68 -7.16 12.48
C ALA A 240 3.59 -6.05 11.94
N ARG A 241 2.98 -4.93 11.57
CA ARG A 241 3.69 -3.79 10.97
C ARG A 241 3.16 -2.48 11.53
N LEU A 242 4.07 -1.59 11.91
CA LEU A 242 3.76 -0.24 12.34
C LEU A 242 4.18 0.75 11.23
N ASP A 243 3.26 1.64 10.86
CA ASP A 243 3.53 2.76 9.97
C ASP A 243 3.15 4.08 10.64
N HIS A 244 3.88 5.14 10.31
CA HIS A 244 3.50 6.54 10.54
C HIS A 244 3.12 7.18 9.22
N ILE A 245 1.98 7.87 9.21
CA ILE A 245 1.40 8.41 7.98
C ILE A 245 0.98 9.87 8.19
N HIS A 246 1.38 10.72 7.24
CA HIS A 246 0.89 12.08 7.07
C HIS A 246 0.25 12.21 5.69
N THR A 247 -0.96 12.76 5.63
CA THR A 247 -1.67 13.00 4.37
C THR A 247 -2.69 14.12 4.54
N GLN A 248 -3.35 14.53 3.46
CA GLN A 248 -4.60 15.28 3.53
C GLN A 248 -5.75 14.47 2.94
N LEU A 249 -6.90 14.44 3.64
CA LEU A 249 -8.11 13.75 3.18
C LEU A 249 -9.34 14.65 3.35
N GLN A 250 -10.32 14.48 2.48
CA GLN A 250 -11.64 15.07 2.68
C GLN A 250 -12.38 14.29 3.77
N ARG A 251 -13.16 15.02 4.58
CA ARG A 251 -14.08 14.43 5.57
C ARG A 251 -15.49 14.25 5.02
N GLU A 252 -15.92 15.19 4.19
CA GLU A 252 -17.23 15.23 3.57
C GLU A 252 -17.07 15.29 2.05
N GLN A 253 -18.10 14.86 1.32
CA GLN A 253 -18.12 14.94 -0.13
C GLN A 253 -17.94 16.39 -0.58
N ASP A 254 -16.98 16.63 -1.48
CA ASP A 254 -16.62 17.96 -2.00
C ASP A 254 -16.12 18.96 -0.93
N GLY A 255 -15.84 18.48 0.29
CA GLY A 255 -15.26 19.28 1.37
C GLY A 255 -13.78 19.62 1.15
N PRO A 256 -13.22 20.54 1.96
CA PRO A 256 -11.79 20.81 1.91
C PRO A 256 -11.00 19.57 2.34
N LYS A 257 -9.77 19.46 1.83
CA LYS A 257 -8.81 18.47 2.29
C LYS A 257 -8.27 18.92 3.65
N VAL A 258 -8.33 18.04 4.64
CA VAL A 258 -7.90 18.31 6.01
C VAL A 258 -6.64 17.49 6.29
N PRO A 259 -5.57 18.08 6.86
CA PRO A 259 -4.39 17.34 7.28
C PRO A 259 -4.75 16.22 8.27
N LEU A 260 -4.11 15.08 8.10
CA LEU A 260 -4.36 13.86 8.85
C LEU A 260 -3.03 13.18 9.17
N ASN A 261 -2.76 13.06 10.47
CA ASN A 261 -1.60 12.37 11.02
C ASN A 261 -2.05 11.17 11.83
N TYR A 262 -1.47 10.02 11.56
CA TYR A 262 -1.78 8.82 12.34
C TYR A 262 -0.68 7.78 12.32
N ARG A 263 -0.71 6.97 13.38
CA ARG A 263 0.02 5.73 13.47
C ARG A 263 -0.92 4.61 13.05
N ARG A 264 -0.43 3.68 12.24
CA ARG A 264 -1.19 2.52 11.77
C ARG A 264 -0.50 1.25 12.18
N LEU A 265 -1.23 0.39 12.88
CA LEU A 265 -0.83 -0.98 13.15
C LEU A 265 -1.58 -1.91 12.20
N LEU A 266 -0.83 -2.61 11.34
CA LEU A 266 -1.32 -3.72 10.53
C LEU A 266 -0.99 -5.04 11.22
N LEU A 267 -1.95 -5.95 11.28
CA LEU A 267 -1.82 -7.25 11.95
C LEU A 267 -2.40 -8.35 11.06
N ALA A 268 -1.60 -9.40 10.84
CA ALA A 268 -2.06 -10.63 10.21
C ALA A 268 -2.97 -11.42 11.15
N GLY A 269 -4.23 -11.59 10.77
CA GLY A 269 -5.24 -12.37 11.49
C GLY A 269 -5.81 -13.52 10.66
N ARG A 270 -6.75 -14.25 11.27
CA ARG A 270 -7.53 -15.30 10.61
C ARG A 270 -9.00 -15.20 10.98
N PHE A 271 -9.86 -15.44 10.00
CA PHE A 271 -11.29 -15.65 10.21
C PHE A 271 -11.55 -17.04 10.82
N PRO A 272 -12.78 -17.34 11.30
CA PRO A 272 -13.15 -18.65 11.86
C PRO A 272 -12.94 -19.85 10.92
N ASP A 273 -13.03 -19.61 9.62
CA ASP A 273 -12.76 -20.61 8.58
C ASP A 273 -11.26 -20.84 8.33
N GLY A 274 -10.39 -20.15 9.08
CA GLY A 274 -8.93 -20.21 8.95
C GLY A 274 -8.36 -19.34 7.82
N SER A 275 -9.20 -18.72 7.01
CA SER A 275 -8.75 -17.82 5.94
C SER A 275 -8.11 -16.55 6.50
N PHE A 276 -7.18 -15.98 5.74
CA PHE A 276 -6.45 -14.78 6.16
C PHE A 276 -7.37 -13.55 6.32
N ALA A 277 -7.10 -12.77 7.37
CA ALA A 277 -7.69 -11.48 7.63
C ALA A 277 -6.57 -10.44 7.83
N LEU A 278 -6.66 -9.27 7.22
CA LEU A 278 -5.79 -8.14 7.57
C LEU A 278 -6.53 -7.22 8.53
N ILE A 279 -5.98 -7.00 9.71
CA ILE A 279 -6.53 -6.07 10.69
C ILE A 279 -5.70 -4.78 10.62
N SER A 280 -6.38 -3.63 10.49
CA SER A 280 -5.77 -2.30 10.48
C SER A 280 -6.35 -1.48 11.63
N VAL A 281 -5.47 -0.93 12.46
CA VAL A 281 -5.83 -0.05 13.58
C VAL A 281 -5.13 1.28 13.40
N LEU A 282 -5.89 2.38 13.42
CA LEU A 282 -5.36 3.72 13.24
C LEU A 282 -5.51 4.50 14.56
N ASP A 283 -4.43 5.14 15.01
CA ASP A 283 -4.40 6.09 16.12
C ASP A 283 -4.03 7.47 15.56
N ARG A 284 -5.01 8.37 15.42
CA ARG A 284 -4.76 9.74 14.94
C ARG A 284 -4.13 10.58 16.05
N CYS A 285 -2.93 11.07 15.81
CA CYS A 285 -2.16 11.82 16.81
C CYS A 285 -1.03 12.64 16.17
N PHE A 286 -0.44 13.53 16.97
CA PHE A 286 0.79 14.26 16.62
C PHE A 286 2.07 13.48 16.91
N ASP A 287 1.97 12.36 17.66
CA ASP A 287 3.11 11.50 18.03
C ASP A 287 3.50 10.59 16.86
N ILE A 288 3.90 11.21 15.74
CA ILE A 288 4.44 10.53 14.56
C ILE A 288 5.86 11.03 14.29
N THR A 289 6.66 10.15 13.75
CA THR A 289 8.01 10.42 13.26
C THR A 289 8.05 10.00 11.80
N ILE A 290 8.31 10.95 10.90
CA ILE A 290 8.53 10.72 9.48
C ILE A 290 9.70 11.60 9.11
N ASP A 291 10.73 11.01 8.50
CA ASP A 291 11.92 11.76 8.09
C ASP A 291 11.53 12.85 7.09
N ASP A 292 12.20 13.99 7.14
CA ASP A 292 11.96 15.18 6.31
C ASP A 292 10.57 15.84 6.45
N LEU A 293 9.69 15.35 7.32
CA LEU A 293 8.42 16.01 7.65
C LEU A 293 8.62 16.97 8.83
N GLY A 294 8.27 18.24 8.65
CA GLY A 294 8.44 19.27 9.66
C GLY A 294 7.42 19.19 10.80
N PRO A 295 7.75 19.71 12.00
CA PRO A 295 6.81 19.76 13.12
C PRO A 295 5.55 20.59 12.78
N ASP A 296 5.67 21.65 11.98
CA ASP A 296 4.52 22.48 11.61
C ASP A 296 3.50 21.70 10.76
N GLU A 297 3.97 20.80 9.88
CA GLU A 297 3.10 19.93 9.08
C GLU A 297 2.39 18.89 9.95
N ILE A 298 3.08 18.35 10.95
CA ILE A 298 2.50 17.42 11.93
C ILE A 298 1.42 18.12 12.77
N HIS A 299 1.66 19.35 13.21
CA HIS A 299 0.70 20.10 14.02
C HIS A 299 -0.41 20.78 13.20
N ALA A 300 -0.41 20.63 11.87
CA ALA A 300 -1.46 21.16 11.00
C ALA A 300 -2.78 20.37 11.08
N MET A 301 -2.77 19.14 11.61
CA MET A 301 -4.02 18.40 11.86
C MET A 301 -4.80 19.06 13.01
N PRO A 302 -6.10 19.36 12.85
CA PRO A 302 -6.92 19.93 13.91
C PRO A 302 -6.92 19.08 15.20
N GLU A 303 -6.76 19.73 16.36
CA GLU A 303 -6.65 19.05 17.66
C GLU A 303 -7.89 18.23 18.03
N ASP A 304 -9.09 18.68 17.62
CA ASP A 304 -10.36 17.99 17.85
C ASP A 304 -10.47 16.66 17.08
N LEU A 305 -9.59 16.42 16.10
CA LEU A 305 -9.52 15.17 15.34
C LEU A 305 -8.57 14.14 15.96
N VAL A 306 -7.78 14.52 16.96
CA VAL A 306 -6.90 13.59 17.69
C VAL A 306 -7.75 12.56 18.43
N MET A 307 -7.42 11.28 18.26
CA MET A 307 -8.11 10.21 18.98
C MET A 307 -7.67 10.18 20.46
N PRO A 308 -8.49 9.60 21.35
CA PRO A 308 -8.06 9.33 22.71
C PRO A 308 -6.75 8.52 22.75
N ALA A 309 -5.80 8.92 23.59
CA ALA A 309 -4.48 8.28 23.69
C ALA A 309 -4.53 6.83 24.21
N HIS A 310 -5.63 6.46 24.84
CA HIS A 310 -5.86 5.17 25.47
C HIS A 310 -7.18 4.58 24.96
N PRO A 311 -7.28 3.25 24.80
CA PRO A 311 -8.55 2.62 24.48
C PRO A 311 -9.54 2.83 25.64
N VAL A 312 -10.83 2.71 25.34
CA VAL A 312 -11.91 2.79 26.33
C VAL A 312 -11.70 1.76 27.45
N GLU A 313 -11.22 0.57 27.06
CA GLU A 313 -10.86 -0.49 27.98
C GLU A 313 -9.46 -1.01 27.60
N ALA A 314 -8.57 -1.11 28.58
CA ALA A 314 -7.24 -1.70 28.43
C ALA A 314 -7.11 -2.87 29.40
N LEU A 315 -7.05 -4.10 28.89
CA LEU A 315 -7.00 -5.33 29.67
C LEU A 315 -5.58 -5.83 29.88
N PHE A 316 -4.68 -5.55 28.94
CA PHE A 316 -3.30 -6.05 28.93
C PHE A 316 -2.26 -4.96 29.18
N GLU A 317 -2.66 -3.70 29.18
CA GLU A 317 -1.85 -2.57 29.60
C GLU A 317 -1.55 -2.69 31.10
N GLN A 318 -0.31 -3.00 31.43
CA GLN A 318 0.14 -2.92 32.81
C GLN A 318 0.23 -1.44 33.20
N PRO A 319 -0.20 -1.06 34.42
CA PRO A 319 0.11 0.27 34.94
C PRO A 319 1.63 0.44 34.89
N LYS A 320 2.11 1.54 34.32
CA LYS A 320 3.53 1.87 34.36
C LYS A 320 3.93 1.84 35.84
N ARG A 321 4.90 0.98 36.20
CA ARG A 321 5.52 1.07 37.51
C ARG A 321 6.16 2.46 37.58
N GLU A 322 5.65 3.29 38.48
CA GLU A 322 6.27 4.55 38.88
C GLU A 322 7.69 4.31 39.40
#